data_AF-W1XPV0-F1
#
_entry.id   AF-W1XPV0-F1
#
_cell.length_a   1.000
_cell.length_b   1.000
_cell.length_c   1.000
_cell.angle_alpha   90.00
_cell.angle_beta   90.00
_cell.angle_gamma   90.00
#
_symmetry.space_group_name_H-M   'P 1'
#
loop_
_entity.id
_entity.type
_entity.pdbx_description
1 polymer ?
#
loop_
_entity_poly.entity_id
_entity_poly.type
_entity_poly.pdbx_seq_one_letter_code
_entity_poly.pdbx_strand_id
1 'polypeptide(L)' 'MIDIHSHIIPGIDDGSRSMEMTIEMLKTAEQSGIKQVFATPHYL' A
#
# COMPACT_ATOMS: atom_id res chain seq x y z
N MET A 1 -2.03 -4.05 13.94
CA MET A 1 -1.63 -5.16 13.04
C MET A 1 -0.55 -4.67 12.08
N ILE A 2 0.32 -5.54 11.60
CA ILE A 2 1.37 -5.22 10.61
C ILE A 2 0.99 -5.89 9.30
N ASP A 3 0.93 -5.14 8.21
CA ASP A 3 0.82 -5.66 6.85
C ASP A 3 2.24 -5.83 6.28
N ILE A 4 2.57 -7.07 5.92
CA ILE A 4 3.90 -7.44 5.42
C ILE A 4 3.96 -7.55 3.90
N HIS A 5 2.84 -7.38 3.18
CA HIS A 5 2.82 -7.48 1.73
C HIS A 5 1.83 -6.49 1.12
N SER A 6 2.34 -5.39 0.58
CA SER A 6 1.50 -4.31 0.07
C SER A 6 2.13 -3.59 -1.13
N HIS A 7 1.32 -3.35 -2.15
CA HIS A 7 1.71 -2.70 -3.41
C HIS A 7 1.31 -1.23 -3.37
N ILE A 8 1.88 -0.50 -2.39
CA ILE A 8 1.46 0.86 -2.02
C ILE A 8 2.30 1.96 -2.68
N ILE A 9 3.37 1.63 -3.39
CA ILE A 9 4.19 2.66 -4.06
C ILE A 9 3.52 3.01 -5.39
N PRO A 10 3.25 4.30 -5.67
CA PRO A 10 2.50 4.68 -6.86
C PRO A 10 3.32 4.52 -8.15
N GLY A 11 2.71 3.86 -9.15
CA GLY A 11 3.18 3.83 -10.53
C GLY A 11 4.37 2.91 -10.81
N ILE A 12 4.67 1.96 -9.92
CA ILE A 12 5.81 1.05 -10.09
C ILE A 12 5.42 -0.37 -10.52
N ASP A 13 4.20 -0.80 -10.22
CA ASP A 13 3.64 -2.09 -10.60
C ASP A 13 2.11 -2.00 -10.77
N ASP A 14 1.40 -3.12 -10.61
CA ASP A 14 -0.05 -3.24 -10.77
C ASP A 14 -0.85 -2.82 -9.53
N GLY A 15 -0.19 -2.35 -8.46
CA GLY A 15 -0.82 -1.79 -7.28
C GLY A 15 -1.30 -0.34 -7.46
N SER A 16 -0.79 0.55 -6.61
CA SER A 16 -1.21 1.95 -6.60
C SER A 16 -0.84 2.70 -7.89
N ARG A 17 -1.77 3.49 -8.43
CA ARG A 17 -1.56 4.27 -9.68
C ARG A 17 -1.20 5.73 -9.44
N SER A 18 -1.46 6.27 -8.26
CA SER A 18 -1.20 7.68 -7.93
C SER A 18 -0.99 7.87 -6.43
N MET A 19 -0.47 9.05 -6.05
CA MET A 19 -0.30 9.37 -4.63
C MET A 19 -1.65 9.41 -3.90
N GLU A 20 -2.70 9.91 -4.56
CA GLU A 20 -4.05 9.97 -4.03
C GLU A 20 -4.59 8.56 -3.72
N MET A 21 -4.45 7.62 -4.67
CA MET A 21 -4.83 6.22 -4.48
C MET A 21 -4.03 5.58 -3.33
N THR A 22 -2.73 5.85 -3.23
CA THR A 22 -1.88 5.38 -2.13
C THR A 22 -2.42 5.82 -0.77
N ILE A 23 -2.80 7.10 -0.65
CA ILE A 23 -3.36 7.67 0.57
C ILE A 23 -4.70 7.01 0.92
N GLU A 24 -5.58 6.75 -0.06
CA GLU A 24 -6.85 6.06 0.17
C GLU A 24 -6.65 4.61 0.62
N MET A 25 -5.70 3.89 0.03
CA MET A 25 -5.33 2.53 0.44
C MET A 25 -4.83 2.51 1.89
N LEU A 26 -3.93 3.44 2.26
CA LEU A 26 -3.39 3.54 3.62
C LEU A 26 -4.46 3.93 4.65
N LYS A 27 -5.40 4.82 4.30
CA LYS A 27 -6.55 5.16 5.17
C LYS A 27 -7.43 3.93 5.42
N THR A 28 -7.70 3.15 4.39
CA THR A 28 -8.49 1.92 4.49
C THR A 28 -7.78 0.87 5.36
N ALA A 29 -6.47 0.74 5.19
CA ALA A 29 -5.64 -0.14 6.02
C ALA A 29 -5.66 0.30 7.50
N GLU A 30 -5.54 1.61 7.75
CA GLU A 30 -5.60 2.16 9.11
C GLU A 30 -6.96 1.90 9.78
N GLN A 31 -8.06 2.12 9.06
CA GLN A 31 -9.41 1.84 9.55
C GLN A 31 -9.61 0.35 9.89
N SER A 32 -8.89 -0.53 9.20
CA SER A 32 -8.86 -1.97 9.46
C SER A 32 -7.91 -2.37 10.60
N GLY A 33 -7.28 -1.40 11.28
CA GLY A 33 -6.38 -1.64 12.42
C GLY A 33 -4.93 -1.99 12.03
N ILE A 34 -4.55 -1.81 10.76
CA ILE A 34 -3.15 -1.90 10.32
C ILE A 34 -2.43 -0.61 10.73
N LYS A 35 -1.27 -0.74 11.37
CA LYS A 35 -0.48 0.40 11.89
C LYS A 35 0.91 0.50 11.27
N GLN A 36 1.35 -0.53 10.56
CA GLN A 36 2.63 -0.56 9.84
C GLN A 36 2.42 -1.36 8.56
N VAL A 37 3.05 -0.91 7.47
CA VAL A 37 2.96 -1.53 6.15
C VAL A 37 4.37 -1.65 5.57
N PHE A 38 4.73 -2.83 5.10
CA PHE A 38 5.91 -3.04 4.28
C PHE A 38 5.53 -2.94 2.80
N ALA A 39 6.19 -2.05 2.07
CA ALA A 39 6.04 -1.99 0.62
C ALA A 39 6.82 -3.14 -0.03
N THR A 40 6.12 -4.01 -0.75
CA THR A 40 6.69 -5.20 -1.40
C THR A 40 6.21 -5.30 -2.85
N PRO A 41 6.60 -4.33 -3.70
CA PRO A 41 6.18 -4.32 -5.09
C PRO A 41 6.75 -5.50 -5.88
N HIS A 42 6.16 -5.77 -7.04
CA HIS A 42 6.72 -6.74 -7.97
C HIS A 42 8.13 -6.32 -8.45
N TYR A 43 9.02 -7.30 -8.55
CA TYR A 43 10.29 -7.19 -9.26
C TYR A 43 10.14 -7.89 -10.62
N LEU A 44 10.74 -7.33 -11.67
CA LEU A 44 10.71 -7.88 -13.03
C LEU A 44 11.75 -8.98 -13.25
#